data_AF-A0AAF0W9F3-F1
#
_entry.id   AF-A0AAF0W9F3-F1
#
_cell.length_a   1.000
_cell.length_b   1.000
_cell.length_c   1.000
_cell.angle_alpha   90.00
_cell.angle_beta   90.00
_cell.angle_gamma   90.00
#
_symmetry.space_group_name_H-M   'P 1'
#
loop_
_entity.id
_entity.type
_entity.pdbx_description
1 polymer ?
#
loop_
_entity_poly.entity_id
_entity_poly.type
_entity_poly.pdbx_seq_one_letter_code
_entity_poly.pdbx_strand_id
1 'polypeptide(L)'
;MANVLAISTPFISCNLNRLTPRKHNNVMACKSVIKSVSGTTRVSVPPEPVVRRSANYKPCLYDDKFLQSMKNDYTGESYKARASELKEEVRAIFNSLVEPLEQLELIDHLQRLGLAYHFEEEINRSLKTIHCQTNEGNQENGLHETALKFRLLRQHGLYTSPEGFKRFTENDSFSKEITADIKGLLSLYEATYFSIEGESLMEDAFHFTNKSLRQCLKNISDLDLQMQVTNALELPLQWRIPRFDARWYIDLYQRSPEMIPAVLEFSKLDFNFMQEFNQKELKDLSRWWSKLGMGEKLPFARDRLVASFFWSLGICGDRKDAYCLEQCTKIIELIGVYDDVYDVYGTLDELELFTDVVERWDLKAAMKELPDYMKLCFLSLYNFVNETSYDILLEQNIDVLQHQRKWWMDLLLKRYIVEARWYHGGYQPTLEEHLRNGFVSSAGPIVGLYSYMTSANPIQEDVMEFVVELPDIVRLAYEIFRLSDDYGTGSAESKRGDVPSTLHCYMSETGVTEEVARKHMMDLMRKKWAQVNKCRFSGDISPLSWHVVDLLLNLVRVSHWLYNAGDDGFGAEDVVAESTLFSLVVNPIPL
;
A
#
# COMPACT_ATOMS: atom_id res chain seq x y z
N MET A 1 24.47 31.16 46.59
CA MET A 1 25.90 31.50 46.75
C MET A 1 26.56 31.21 45.40
N ALA A 2 26.60 32.11 44.41
CA ALA A 2 27.26 33.43 44.31
C ALA A 2 28.80 33.37 44.26
N ASN A 3 29.35 33.51 43.04
CA ASN A 3 30.52 34.32 42.60
C ASN A 3 30.95 33.80 41.20
N VAL A 4 30.74 34.48 40.06
CA VAL A 4 31.14 35.81 39.57
C VAL A 4 32.65 35.95 39.37
N LEU A 5 33.08 36.09 38.10
CA LEU A 5 34.01 37.13 37.67
C LEU A 5 33.96 37.32 36.14
N ALA A 6 33.60 38.55 35.76
CA ALA A 6 33.60 39.11 34.42
C ALA A 6 34.94 39.79 34.12
N ILE A 7 35.35 39.87 32.86
CA ILE A 7 36.32 40.87 32.39
C ILE A 7 35.83 41.47 31.07
N SER A 8 35.77 42.80 31.09
CA SER A 8 35.32 43.73 30.06
C SER A 8 36.43 44.20 29.12
N THR A 9 36.01 44.65 27.93
CA THR A 9 36.70 45.40 26.85
C THR A 9 37.59 46.58 27.29
N PRO A 10 38.39 47.16 26.37
CA PRO A 10 37.95 48.46 25.81
C PRO A 10 38.18 48.70 24.31
N PHE A 11 37.27 49.50 23.75
CA PHE A 11 37.36 50.25 22.49
C PHE A 11 38.51 51.27 22.51
N ILE A 12 39.15 51.50 21.35
CA ILE A 12 39.87 52.74 21.05
C ILE A 12 39.39 53.28 19.71
N SER A 13 38.90 54.51 19.75
CA SER A 13 38.65 55.41 18.62
C SER A 13 39.69 56.53 18.64
N CYS A 14 40.09 57.04 17.47
CA CYS A 14 40.46 58.44 17.18
C CYS A 14 41.32 58.54 15.91
N ASN A 15 40.88 59.30 14.90
CA ASN A 15 41.35 60.68 14.73
C ASN A 15 40.76 61.34 13.47
N LEU A 16 40.05 62.46 13.69
CA LEU A 16 39.85 63.52 12.72
C LEU A 16 41.10 64.41 12.67
N ASN A 17 41.42 64.96 11.50
CA ASN A 17 41.95 66.33 11.42
C ASN A 17 41.47 67.05 10.15
N ARG A 18 40.99 68.28 10.38
CA ARG A 18 40.50 69.29 9.43
C ARG A 18 41.64 70.15 8.88
N LEU A 19 41.30 70.90 7.81
CA LEU A 19 41.61 72.31 7.45
C LEU A 19 42.06 72.37 5.96
N THR A 20 41.67 73.25 5.02
CA THR A 20 40.73 74.40 4.83
C THR A 20 40.88 74.86 3.33
N PRO A 21 40.20 75.93 2.80
CA PRO A 21 39.71 75.99 1.41
C PRO A 21 40.33 77.07 0.48
N ARG A 22 39.97 77.05 -0.82
CA ARG A 22 39.97 78.18 -1.83
C ARG A 22 39.58 77.60 -3.21
N LYS A 23 38.91 78.25 -4.17
CA LYS A 23 38.25 79.57 -4.36
C LYS A 23 37.40 79.47 -5.66
N HIS A 24 36.40 80.34 -5.78
CA HIS A 24 35.41 80.48 -6.87
C HIS A 24 35.93 80.53 -8.33
N ASN A 25 35.05 80.14 -9.26
CA ASN A 25 34.64 80.99 -10.39
C ASN A 25 33.21 80.65 -10.87
N ASN A 26 32.38 81.69 -10.99
CA ASN A 26 31.02 81.71 -11.54
C ASN A 26 31.06 81.87 -13.07
N VAL A 27 30.15 81.22 -13.80
CA VAL A 27 29.43 81.82 -14.95
C VAL A 27 28.01 81.23 -15.04
N MET A 28 27.02 82.14 -15.09
CA MET A 28 25.58 82.02 -15.37
C MET A 28 25.29 81.37 -16.74
N ALA A 29 24.08 80.99 -17.17
CA ALA A 29 22.78 80.61 -16.63
C ALA A 29 21.93 80.37 -17.90
N CYS A 30 21.07 79.35 -17.94
CA CYS A 30 19.85 79.45 -18.75
C CYS A 30 18.76 78.53 -18.18
N LYS A 31 17.62 79.14 -17.89
CA LYS A 31 16.45 78.57 -17.22
C LYS A 31 15.74 77.57 -18.13
N SER A 32 15.39 76.40 -17.62
CA SER A 32 14.22 75.66 -18.11
C SER A 32 13.35 75.20 -16.94
N VAL A 33 12.08 75.52 -17.07
CA VAL A 33 10.99 75.39 -16.12
C VAL A 33 10.80 73.93 -15.67
N ILE A 34 10.74 73.72 -14.36
CA ILE A 34 10.16 72.52 -13.75
C ILE A 34 8.66 72.58 -14.00
N LYS A 35 8.15 71.70 -14.86
CA LYS A 35 6.75 71.24 -14.81
C LYS A 35 6.76 69.78 -14.41
N SER A 36 6.17 69.53 -13.26
CA SER A 36 5.73 68.22 -12.78
C SER A 36 4.87 67.53 -13.84
N VAL A 37 5.24 66.31 -14.23
CA VAL A 37 4.30 65.32 -14.77
C VAL A 37 4.35 64.13 -13.85
N SER A 38 3.32 64.07 -13.01
CA SER A 38 2.89 62.93 -12.23
C SER A 38 2.43 61.79 -13.16
N GLY A 39 2.74 60.56 -12.78
CA GLY A 39 1.96 59.39 -13.13
C GLY A 39 2.40 58.65 -14.39
N THR A 40 3.48 57.88 -14.30
CA THR A 40 3.57 56.66 -15.10
C THR A 40 2.62 55.66 -14.45
N THR A 41 1.39 55.60 -14.96
CA THR A 41 0.46 54.50 -14.70
C THR A 41 1.18 53.21 -15.14
N ARG A 42 1.69 52.43 -14.18
CA ARG A 42 1.89 51.00 -14.42
C ARG A 42 0.50 50.48 -14.77
N VAL A 43 0.27 50.26 -16.05
CA VAL A 43 -0.85 49.45 -16.51
C VAL A 43 -0.67 48.12 -15.78
N SER A 44 -1.49 47.87 -14.77
CA SER A 44 -1.63 46.55 -14.18
C SER A 44 -2.19 45.69 -15.29
N VAL A 45 -1.30 45.00 -16.01
CA VAL A 45 -1.70 43.84 -16.80
C VAL A 45 -2.43 42.95 -15.79
N PRO A 46 -3.73 42.67 -15.98
CA PRO A 46 -4.41 41.71 -15.11
C PRO A 46 -3.56 40.44 -15.13
N PRO A 47 -3.29 39.81 -13.98
CA PRO A 47 -2.53 38.56 -13.97
C PRO A 47 -3.17 37.63 -15.00
N GLU A 48 -2.36 37.07 -15.89
CA GLU A 48 -2.87 36.08 -16.83
C GLU A 48 -3.64 35.03 -16.03
N PRO A 49 -4.83 34.60 -16.51
CA PRO A 49 -5.62 33.64 -15.79
C PRO A 49 -4.76 32.38 -15.59
N VAL A 50 -4.58 31.98 -14.33
CA VAL A 50 -3.83 30.76 -14.00
C VAL A 50 -4.57 29.60 -14.64
N VAL A 51 -3.96 28.99 -15.66
CA VAL A 51 -4.53 27.82 -16.34
C VAL A 51 -4.28 26.60 -15.47
N ARG A 52 -5.36 25.95 -15.02
CA ARG A 52 -5.31 24.74 -14.19
C ARG A 52 -5.60 23.51 -15.03
N ARG A 53 -4.82 22.45 -14.85
CA ARG A 53 -5.16 21.13 -15.39
C ARG A 53 -6.24 20.49 -14.52
N SER A 54 -6.94 19.52 -15.10
CA SER A 54 -7.86 18.64 -14.39
C SER A 54 -7.75 17.26 -15.00
N ALA A 55 -7.72 16.23 -14.16
CA ALA A 55 -7.76 14.84 -14.58
C ALA A 55 -9.20 14.38 -14.94
N ASN A 56 -10.21 15.23 -14.76
CA ASN A 56 -11.63 14.92 -14.99
C ASN A 56 -12.10 13.69 -14.18
N TYR A 57 -11.73 13.63 -12.90
CA TYR A 57 -12.19 12.57 -12.01
C TYR A 57 -13.72 12.53 -11.90
N LYS A 58 -14.24 11.32 -11.77
CA LYS A 58 -15.66 11.11 -11.47
C LYS A 58 -15.92 11.39 -9.98
N PRO A 59 -17.10 11.94 -9.63
CA PRO A 59 -17.49 12.19 -8.25
C PRO A 59 -17.79 10.88 -7.52
N CYS A 60 -17.56 10.84 -6.21
CA CYS A 60 -17.82 9.68 -5.37
C CYS A 60 -19.22 9.07 -5.61
N LEU A 61 -19.26 7.77 -5.93
CA LEU A 61 -20.47 6.96 -6.20
C LEU A 61 -21.28 6.73 -4.93
N TYR A 62 -20.63 6.78 -3.76
CA TYR A 62 -21.21 6.40 -2.48
C TYR A 62 -21.33 7.63 -1.59
N ASP A 63 -22.53 8.21 -1.54
CA ASP A 63 -22.79 9.33 -0.64
C ASP A 63 -22.82 8.88 0.84
N ASP A 64 -22.60 9.84 1.74
CA ASP A 64 -22.62 9.56 3.19
C ASP A 64 -23.96 8.94 3.60
N LYS A 65 -25.09 9.35 3.00
CA LYS A 65 -26.41 8.81 3.34
C LYS A 65 -26.50 7.31 3.07
N PHE A 66 -26.00 6.85 1.92
CA PHE A 66 -25.92 5.44 1.58
C PHE A 66 -25.04 4.69 2.58
N LEU A 67 -23.83 5.18 2.85
CA LEU A 67 -22.91 4.54 3.80
C LEU A 67 -23.50 4.46 5.22
N GLN A 68 -24.15 5.52 5.70
CA GLN A 68 -24.84 5.54 6.99
C GLN A 68 -26.03 4.55 7.04
N SER A 69 -26.66 4.26 5.89
CA SER A 69 -27.85 3.41 5.80
C SER A 69 -27.57 1.90 5.89
N MET A 70 -26.32 1.46 5.74
CA MET A 70 -25.94 0.04 5.75
C MET A 70 -26.37 -0.66 7.04
N LYS A 71 -26.80 -1.92 6.94
CA LYS A 71 -27.27 -2.73 8.08
C LYS A 71 -26.76 -4.16 7.98
N ASN A 72 -26.72 -4.84 9.12
CA ASN A 72 -26.40 -6.24 9.23
C ASN A 72 -27.27 -6.86 10.34
N ASP A 73 -28.07 -7.87 9.97
CA ASP A 73 -29.05 -8.49 10.87
C ASP A 73 -28.50 -9.76 11.57
N TYR A 74 -27.24 -10.15 11.29
CA TYR A 74 -26.65 -11.41 11.73
C TYR A 74 -25.74 -11.28 12.96
N THR A 75 -25.89 -10.23 13.77
CA THR A 75 -24.93 -9.88 14.82
C THR A 75 -25.50 -9.95 16.24
N GLY A 76 -26.72 -10.46 16.38
CA GLY A 76 -27.37 -10.70 17.66
C GLY A 76 -26.64 -11.72 18.55
N GLU A 77 -26.94 -11.69 19.86
CA GLU A 77 -26.29 -12.55 20.87
C GLU A 77 -26.41 -14.06 20.58
N SER A 78 -27.50 -14.50 19.97
CA SER A 78 -27.68 -15.90 19.54
C SER A 78 -26.63 -16.34 18.52
N TYR A 79 -26.31 -15.47 17.55
CA TYR A 79 -25.29 -15.76 16.54
C TYR A 79 -23.90 -15.79 17.16
N LYS A 80 -23.59 -14.86 18.10
CA LYS A 80 -22.30 -14.85 18.81
C LYS A 80 -22.10 -16.11 19.65
N ALA A 81 -23.15 -16.56 20.33
CA ALA A 81 -23.13 -17.82 21.08
C ALA A 81 -22.84 -19.00 20.14
N ARG A 82 -23.57 -19.11 19.02
CA ARG A 82 -23.37 -20.17 18.02
C ARG A 82 -21.97 -20.16 17.43
N ALA A 83 -21.42 -18.99 17.08
CA ALA A 83 -20.06 -18.89 16.56
C ALA A 83 -19.00 -19.31 17.59
N SER A 84 -19.24 -19.05 18.88
CA SER A 84 -18.34 -19.49 19.95
C SER A 84 -18.33 -21.02 20.08
N GLU A 85 -19.51 -21.67 19.98
CA GLU A 85 -19.61 -23.13 19.95
C GLU A 85 -18.87 -23.72 18.74
N LEU A 86 -19.11 -23.17 17.55
CA LEU A 86 -18.48 -23.62 16.31
C LEU A 86 -16.96 -23.44 16.34
N LYS A 87 -16.46 -22.36 16.93
CA LYS A 87 -15.02 -22.14 17.11
C LYS A 87 -14.38 -23.28 17.92
N GLU A 88 -15.01 -23.72 19.01
CA GLU A 88 -14.53 -24.85 19.80
C GLU A 88 -14.67 -26.19 19.05
N GLU A 89 -15.74 -26.38 18.27
CA GLU A 89 -15.93 -27.56 17.44
C GLU A 89 -14.83 -27.68 16.37
N VAL A 90 -14.53 -26.59 15.65
CA VAL A 90 -13.44 -26.54 14.67
C VAL A 90 -12.09 -26.79 15.33
N ARG A 91 -11.85 -26.22 16.52
CA ARG A 91 -10.63 -26.51 17.29
C ARG A 91 -10.51 -27.99 17.67
N ALA A 92 -11.61 -28.62 18.07
CA ALA A 92 -11.63 -30.05 18.39
C ALA A 92 -11.32 -30.91 17.16
N ILE A 93 -11.92 -30.57 16.00
CA ILE A 93 -11.61 -31.23 14.72
C ILE A 93 -10.13 -31.09 14.40
N PHE A 94 -9.59 -29.87 14.43
CA PHE A 94 -8.19 -29.60 14.15
C PHE A 94 -7.24 -30.44 15.02
N ASN A 95 -7.50 -30.52 16.32
CA ASN A 95 -6.69 -31.29 17.27
C ASN A 95 -6.85 -32.82 17.13
N SER A 96 -7.91 -33.28 16.47
CA SER A 96 -8.15 -34.71 16.25
C SER A 96 -7.45 -35.26 15.00
N LEU A 97 -7.04 -34.39 14.07
CA LEU A 97 -6.36 -34.77 12.84
C LEU A 97 -4.93 -35.26 13.14
N VAL A 98 -4.60 -36.44 12.62
CA VAL A 98 -3.27 -37.06 12.77
C VAL A 98 -2.50 -37.04 11.45
N GLU A 99 -3.19 -37.18 10.32
CA GLU A 99 -2.57 -37.23 9.00
C GLU A 99 -2.08 -35.83 8.56
N PRO A 100 -0.78 -35.68 8.19
CA PRO A 100 -0.22 -34.38 7.82
C PRO A 100 -0.94 -33.69 6.66
N LEU A 101 -1.39 -34.44 5.65
CA LEU A 101 -2.12 -33.87 4.52
C LEU A 101 -3.45 -33.25 4.94
N GLU A 102 -4.25 -33.96 5.75
CA GLU A 102 -5.53 -33.46 6.26
C GLU A 102 -5.35 -32.19 7.10
N GLN A 103 -4.28 -32.14 7.91
CA GLN A 103 -3.92 -30.94 8.66
C GLN A 103 -3.58 -29.77 7.74
N LEU A 104 -2.78 -30.00 6.69
CA LEU A 104 -2.40 -28.97 5.72
C LEU A 104 -3.61 -28.46 4.93
N GLU A 105 -4.50 -29.35 4.50
CA GLU A 105 -5.74 -28.99 3.79
C GLU A 105 -6.66 -28.17 4.71
N LEU A 106 -6.86 -28.58 5.96
CA LEU A 106 -7.64 -27.79 6.92
C LEU A 106 -7.03 -26.41 7.16
N ILE A 107 -5.71 -26.30 7.31
CA ILE A 107 -5.01 -25.01 7.45
C ILE A 107 -5.28 -24.12 6.23
N ASP A 108 -5.17 -24.67 5.01
CA ASP A 108 -5.44 -23.93 3.78
C ASP A 108 -6.90 -23.47 3.69
N HIS A 109 -7.85 -24.34 4.04
CA HIS A 109 -9.26 -23.98 4.10
C HIS A 109 -9.51 -22.84 5.10
N LEU A 110 -8.97 -22.92 6.32
CA LEU A 110 -9.13 -21.88 7.33
C LEU A 110 -8.53 -20.54 6.90
N GLN A 111 -7.38 -20.55 6.22
CA GLN A 111 -6.78 -19.33 5.67
C GLN A 111 -7.65 -18.70 4.59
N ARG A 112 -8.08 -19.50 3.60
CA ARG A 112 -8.86 -19.02 2.45
C ARG A 112 -10.29 -18.64 2.81
N LEU A 113 -10.85 -19.22 3.87
CA LEU A 113 -12.14 -18.83 4.45
C LEU A 113 -12.05 -17.59 5.35
N GLY A 114 -10.85 -17.05 5.59
CA GLY A 114 -10.64 -15.90 6.45
C GLY A 114 -10.77 -16.21 7.95
N LEU A 115 -10.66 -17.48 8.36
CA LEU A 115 -10.81 -17.94 9.75
C LEU A 115 -9.47 -18.15 10.48
N ALA A 116 -8.34 -18.15 9.77
CA ALA A 116 -7.04 -18.53 10.33
C ALA A 116 -6.62 -17.76 11.59
N TYR A 117 -6.99 -16.47 11.71
CA TYR A 117 -6.67 -15.64 12.88
C TYR A 117 -7.31 -16.14 14.19
N HIS A 118 -8.35 -16.99 14.12
CA HIS A 118 -8.93 -17.64 15.31
C HIS A 118 -8.12 -18.82 15.83
N PHE A 119 -7.21 -19.35 14.99
CA PHE A 119 -6.51 -20.62 15.19
C PHE A 119 -4.98 -20.48 14.99
N GLU A 120 -4.42 -19.28 15.20
CA GLU A 120 -3.00 -19.00 14.97
C GLU A 120 -2.09 -19.95 15.76
N GLU A 121 -2.46 -20.29 17.01
CA GLU A 121 -1.65 -21.17 17.86
C GLU A 121 -1.64 -22.60 17.31
N GLU A 122 -2.81 -23.12 16.94
CA GLU A 122 -3.00 -24.46 16.40
C GLU A 122 -2.28 -24.61 15.05
N ILE A 123 -2.45 -23.64 14.15
CA ILE A 123 -1.77 -23.60 12.85
C ILE A 123 -0.25 -23.61 13.04
N ASN A 124 0.27 -22.72 13.89
CA ASN A 124 1.71 -22.63 14.15
C ASN A 124 2.27 -23.93 14.74
N ARG A 125 1.55 -24.58 15.66
CA ARG A 125 1.96 -25.84 16.28
C ARG A 125 2.01 -26.98 15.26
N SER A 126 0.99 -27.11 14.43
CA SER A 126 0.94 -28.15 13.39
C SER A 126 2.04 -27.96 12.35
N LEU A 127 2.21 -26.74 11.82
CA LEU A 127 3.25 -26.47 10.81
C LEU A 127 4.66 -26.70 11.35
N LYS A 128 4.95 -26.33 12.60
CA LYS A 128 6.24 -26.65 13.25
C LYS A 128 6.46 -28.16 13.38
N THR A 129 5.42 -28.90 13.73
CA THR A 129 5.49 -30.37 13.86
C THR A 129 5.78 -31.03 12.52
N ILE A 130 5.03 -30.66 11.48
CA ILE A 130 5.22 -31.12 10.09
C ILE A 130 6.62 -30.75 9.57
N HIS A 131 7.11 -29.55 9.91
CA HIS A 131 8.43 -29.09 9.52
C HIS A 131 9.54 -29.96 10.14
N CYS A 132 9.45 -30.26 11.44
CA CYS A 132 10.41 -31.15 12.12
C CYS A 132 10.44 -32.55 11.50
N GLN A 133 9.27 -33.15 11.25
CA GLN A 133 9.15 -34.48 10.65
C GLN A 133 9.71 -34.54 9.23
N THR A 134 9.56 -33.46 8.45
CA THR A 134 10.07 -33.40 7.08
C THR A 134 11.60 -33.47 7.01
N ASN A 135 12.30 -33.02 8.07
CA ASN A 135 13.76 -33.08 8.15
C ASN A 135 14.28 -34.49 8.50
N GLU A 136 13.41 -35.45 8.86
CA GLU A 136 13.79 -36.80 9.31
C GLU A 136 13.83 -37.86 8.19
N GLY A 137 13.37 -37.57 6.97
CA GLY A 137 13.49 -38.47 5.81
C GLY A 137 12.34 -38.40 4.81
N ASN A 138 12.62 -38.79 3.56
CA ASN A 138 11.69 -38.72 2.41
C ASN A 138 10.40 -39.52 2.63
N GLN A 139 9.28 -38.83 2.78
CA GLN A 139 7.95 -39.41 2.63
C GLN A 139 7.52 -39.41 1.14
N GLU A 140 6.94 -40.51 0.66
CA GLU A 140 6.37 -40.66 -0.69
C GLU A 140 5.04 -39.88 -0.84
N ASN A 141 5.12 -38.55 -0.80
CA ASN A 141 3.94 -37.69 -0.88
C ASN A 141 3.59 -37.38 -2.34
N GLY A 142 2.29 -37.25 -2.65
CA GLY A 142 1.81 -36.83 -3.96
C GLY A 142 2.22 -35.39 -4.31
N LEU A 143 2.01 -34.98 -5.57
CA LEU A 143 2.38 -33.63 -6.03
C LEU A 143 1.64 -32.54 -5.23
N HIS A 144 0.32 -32.70 -5.06
CA HIS A 144 -0.51 -31.80 -4.26
C HIS A 144 0.04 -31.59 -2.85
N GLU A 145 0.25 -32.67 -2.11
CA GLU A 145 0.73 -32.62 -0.73
C GLU A 145 2.13 -31.98 -0.64
N THR A 146 3.03 -32.33 -1.56
CA THR A 146 4.39 -31.76 -1.59
C THR A 146 4.34 -30.24 -1.77
N ALA A 147 3.53 -29.79 -2.72
CA ALA A 147 3.39 -28.38 -3.04
C ALA A 147 2.67 -27.60 -1.95
N LEU A 148 1.59 -28.17 -1.38
CA LEU A 148 0.84 -27.57 -0.28
C LEU A 148 1.72 -27.41 0.96
N LYS A 149 2.46 -28.46 1.33
CA LYS A 149 3.42 -28.43 2.43
C LYS A 149 4.50 -27.37 2.19
N PHE A 150 5.10 -27.33 1.01
CA PHE A 150 6.12 -26.34 0.66
C PHE A 150 5.59 -24.92 0.83
N ARG A 151 4.42 -24.64 0.24
CA ARG A 151 3.77 -23.33 0.28
C ARG A 151 3.48 -22.90 1.71
N LEU A 152 2.77 -23.71 2.49
CA LEU A 152 2.34 -23.34 3.84
C LEU A 152 3.54 -23.15 4.78
N LEU A 153 4.57 -24.00 4.70
CA LEU A 153 5.78 -23.82 5.49
C LEU A 153 6.48 -22.50 5.16
N ARG A 154 6.73 -22.22 3.87
CA ARG A 154 7.38 -20.97 3.44
C ARG A 154 6.55 -19.74 3.78
N GLN A 155 5.23 -19.82 3.63
CA GLN A 155 4.30 -18.76 3.98
C GLN A 155 4.39 -18.37 5.46
N HIS A 156 4.60 -19.36 6.34
CA HIS A 156 4.75 -19.17 7.80
C HIS A 156 6.20 -18.98 8.26
N GLY A 157 7.12 -18.65 7.35
CA GLY A 157 8.52 -18.38 7.69
C GLY A 157 9.34 -19.62 8.06
N LEU A 158 8.84 -20.82 7.79
CA LEU A 158 9.56 -22.08 7.98
C LEU A 158 10.26 -22.45 6.66
N TYR A 159 11.59 -22.31 6.63
CA TYR A 159 12.37 -22.63 5.44
C TYR A 159 12.24 -24.11 5.08
N THR A 160 11.94 -24.43 3.83
CA THR A 160 11.96 -25.81 3.33
C THR A 160 12.49 -25.87 1.91
N SER A 161 13.36 -26.84 1.63
CA SER A 161 14.08 -26.94 0.36
C SER A 161 13.16 -27.35 -0.80
N PRO A 162 13.32 -26.79 -2.02
CA PRO A 162 12.54 -27.21 -3.19
C PRO A 162 12.97 -28.59 -3.74
N GLU A 163 14.06 -29.17 -3.22
CA GLU A 163 14.62 -30.45 -3.67
C GLU A 163 13.61 -31.61 -3.67
N GLY A 164 12.58 -31.55 -2.81
CA GLY A 164 11.47 -32.51 -2.82
C GLY A 164 10.71 -32.58 -4.15
N PHE A 165 10.80 -31.55 -5.01
CA PHE A 165 10.17 -31.55 -6.33
C PHE A 165 10.97 -32.29 -7.41
N LYS A 166 12.26 -32.64 -7.18
CA LYS A 166 13.08 -33.37 -8.16
C LYS A 166 12.53 -34.75 -8.51
N ARG A 167 11.71 -35.35 -7.64
CA ARG A 167 11.04 -36.63 -7.96
C ARG A 167 9.97 -36.51 -9.04
N PHE A 168 9.50 -35.30 -9.34
CA PHE A 168 8.52 -35.03 -10.39
C PHE A 168 9.20 -34.58 -11.70
N THR A 169 10.53 -34.72 -11.79
CA THR A 169 11.29 -34.40 -12.99
C THR A 169 11.80 -35.66 -13.70
N GLU A 170 11.89 -35.57 -15.02
CA GLU A 170 12.47 -36.54 -15.93
C GLU A 170 13.46 -35.80 -16.85
N ASN A 171 14.69 -36.31 -16.96
CA ASN A 171 15.75 -35.70 -17.79
C ASN A 171 15.92 -34.19 -17.53
N ASP A 172 16.01 -33.79 -16.26
CA ASP A 172 16.16 -32.40 -15.81
C ASP A 172 14.99 -31.46 -16.17
N SER A 173 13.80 -32.01 -16.45
CA SER A 173 12.57 -31.23 -16.73
C SER A 173 11.36 -31.82 -16.03
N PHE A 174 10.37 -31.01 -15.64
CA PHE A 174 9.14 -31.55 -15.03
C PHE A 174 8.42 -32.53 -15.97
N SER A 175 8.10 -33.71 -15.43
CA SER A 175 7.47 -34.79 -16.20
C SER A 175 6.12 -34.35 -16.75
N LYS A 176 5.82 -34.71 -17.99
CA LYS A 176 4.49 -34.46 -18.57
C LYS A 176 3.41 -35.29 -17.90
N GLU A 177 3.75 -36.39 -17.23
CA GLU A 177 2.78 -37.24 -16.56
C GLU A 177 2.02 -36.50 -15.44
N ILE A 178 2.68 -35.55 -14.77
CA ILE A 178 2.05 -34.77 -13.69
C ILE A 178 0.97 -33.82 -14.20
N THR A 179 0.86 -33.60 -15.51
CA THR A 179 -0.24 -32.80 -16.10
C THR A 179 -1.60 -33.49 -16.00
N ALA A 180 -1.63 -34.79 -15.71
CA ALA A 180 -2.86 -35.52 -15.42
C ALA A 180 -3.45 -35.16 -14.05
N ASP A 181 -2.63 -34.77 -13.07
CA ASP A 181 -3.05 -34.31 -11.74
C ASP A 181 -3.17 -32.78 -11.72
N ILE A 182 -4.34 -32.27 -12.12
CA ILE A 182 -4.59 -30.83 -12.21
C ILE A 182 -4.60 -30.17 -10.82
N LYS A 183 -5.10 -30.85 -9.76
CA LYS A 183 -5.08 -30.34 -8.36
C LYS A 183 -3.62 -30.19 -7.90
N GLY A 184 -2.78 -31.20 -8.15
CA GLY A 184 -1.35 -31.14 -7.87
C GLY A 184 -0.62 -30.07 -8.68
N LEU A 185 -0.92 -29.94 -9.97
CA LEU A 185 -0.32 -28.94 -10.85
C LEU A 185 -0.65 -27.50 -10.41
N LEU A 186 -1.91 -27.25 -10.03
CA LEU A 186 -2.33 -25.97 -9.45
C LEU A 186 -1.61 -25.69 -8.13
N SER A 187 -1.47 -26.70 -7.28
CA SER A 187 -0.77 -26.55 -6.00
C SER A 187 0.70 -26.22 -6.19
N LEU A 188 1.37 -26.85 -7.17
CA LEU A 188 2.75 -26.54 -7.53
C LEU A 188 2.87 -25.12 -8.11
N TYR A 189 1.94 -24.69 -8.96
CA TYR A 189 1.90 -23.33 -9.47
C TYR A 189 1.84 -22.31 -8.32
N GLU A 190 0.93 -22.48 -7.37
CA GLU A 190 0.83 -21.59 -6.21
C GLU A 190 2.08 -21.62 -5.32
N ALA A 191 2.70 -22.80 -5.16
CA ALA A 191 3.95 -22.95 -4.43
C ALA A 191 5.12 -22.19 -5.08
N THR A 192 5.13 -22.02 -6.41
CA THR A 192 6.22 -21.32 -7.11
C THR A 192 6.33 -19.84 -6.75
N TYR A 193 5.25 -19.20 -6.31
CA TYR A 193 5.26 -17.81 -5.85
C TYR A 193 5.89 -17.61 -4.47
N PHE A 194 6.19 -18.70 -3.76
CA PHE A 194 6.94 -18.71 -2.50
C PHE A 194 8.42 -19.08 -2.69
N SER A 195 8.88 -19.16 -3.95
CA SER A 195 10.30 -19.35 -4.27
C SER A 195 11.16 -18.20 -3.76
N ILE A 196 12.43 -18.51 -3.50
CA ILE A 196 13.45 -17.50 -3.19
C ILE A 196 14.42 -17.35 -4.37
N GLU A 197 15.00 -16.16 -4.50
CA GLU A 197 15.97 -15.88 -5.57
C GLU A 197 17.13 -16.89 -5.56
N GLY A 198 17.36 -17.53 -6.72
CA GLY A 198 18.40 -18.54 -6.93
C GLY A 198 17.87 -19.98 -7.03
N GLU A 199 16.60 -20.24 -6.74
CA GLU A 199 15.99 -21.57 -6.84
C GLU A 199 15.58 -21.91 -8.30
N SER A 200 16.53 -22.32 -9.14
CA SER A 200 16.28 -22.64 -10.55
C SER A 200 15.18 -23.70 -10.75
N LEU A 201 15.12 -24.70 -9.87
CA LEU A 201 14.07 -25.74 -9.89
C LEU A 201 12.66 -25.14 -9.77
N MET A 202 12.49 -24.08 -8.96
CA MET A 202 11.20 -23.42 -8.79
C MET A 202 10.87 -22.51 -9.97
N GLU A 203 11.89 -21.93 -10.62
CA GLU A 203 11.71 -21.18 -11.87
C GLU A 203 11.25 -22.10 -13.01
N ASP A 204 11.87 -23.27 -13.15
CA ASP A 204 11.47 -24.30 -14.10
C ASP A 204 10.04 -24.80 -13.80
N ALA A 205 9.71 -24.98 -12.52
CA ALA A 205 8.37 -25.34 -12.07
C ALA A 205 7.34 -24.29 -12.47
N PHE A 206 7.65 -23.00 -12.29
CA PHE A 206 6.75 -21.91 -12.67
C PHE A 206 6.48 -21.95 -14.17
N HIS A 207 7.53 -22.01 -15.00
CA HIS A 207 7.38 -22.04 -16.45
C HIS A 207 6.57 -23.27 -16.92
N PHE A 208 6.84 -24.43 -16.35
CA PHE A 208 6.12 -25.66 -16.64
C PHE A 208 4.64 -25.57 -16.25
N THR A 209 4.35 -25.20 -15.01
CA THR A 209 2.98 -25.16 -14.47
C THR A 209 2.15 -24.07 -15.13
N ASN A 210 2.67 -22.85 -15.27
CA ASN A 210 1.98 -21.74 -15.93
C ASN A 210 1.60 -22.08 -17.37
N LYS A 211 2.51 -22.70 -18.12
CA LYS A 211 2.24 -23.17 -19.49
C LYS A 211 1.18 -24.27 -19.50
N SER A 212 1.33 -25.27 -18.63
CA SER A 212 0.48 -26.46 -18.62
C SER A 212 -0.95 -26.14 -18.20
N LEU A 213 -1.13 -25.33 -17.15
CA LEU A 213 -2.45 -24.86 -16.68
C LEU A 213 -3.17 -24.05 -17.76
N ARG A 214 -2.47 -23.13 -18.45
CA ARG A 214 -3.05 -22.36 -19.57
C ARG A 214 -3.48 -23.25 -20.74
N GLN A 215 -2.75 -24.33 -21.00
CA GLN A 215 -3.06 -25.28 -22.08
C GLN A 215 -4.25 -26.19 -21.73
N CYS A 216 -4.35 -26.66 -20.49
CA CYS A 216 -5.43 -27.56 -20.09
C CYS A 216 -6.70 -26.85 -19.63
N LEU A 217 -6.67 -25.53 -19.38
CA LEU A 217 -7.78 -24.75 -18.80
C LEU A 217 -9.15 -25.05 -19.41
N LYS A 218 -9.24 -25.08 -20.74
CA LYS A 218 -10.51 -25.31 -21.47
C LYS A 218 -11.00 -26.77 -21.41
N ASN A 219 -10.14 -27.69 -21.03
CA ASN A 219 -10.39 -29.13 -21.01
C ASN A 219 -10.66 -29.66 -19.59
N ILE A 220 -10.63 -28.80 -18.56
CA ILE A 220 -10.97 -29.18 -17.19
C ILE A 220 -12.48 -29.41 -17.10
N SER A 221 -12.89 -30.64 -16.78
CA SER A 221 -14.30 -31.03 -16.69
C SER A 221 -14.95 -30.60 -15.38
N ASP A 222 -14.16 -30.53 -14.31
CA ASP A 222 -14.60 -30.01 -13.01
C ASP A 222 -14.63 -28.47 -13.08
N LEU A 223 -15.84 -27.91 -13.05
CA LEU A 223 -16.06 -26.46 -13.14
C LEU A 223 -15.48 -25.70 -11.94
N ASP A 224 -15.55 -26.27 -10.74
CA ASP A 224 -15.03 -25.64 -9.53
C ASP A 224 -13.49 -25.62 -9.57
N LEU A 225 -12.86 -26.71 -10.04
CA LEU A 225 -11.41 -26.73 -10.29
C LEU A 225 -11.00 -25.78 -11.42
N GLN A 226 -11.78 -25.71 -12.51
CA GLN A 226 -11.54 -24.77 -13.60
C GLN A 226 -11.59 -23.32 -13.12
N MET A 227 -12.54 -22.97 -12.25
CA MET A 227 -12.63 -21.66 -11.62
C MET A 227 -11.40 -21.37 -10.75
N GLN A 228 -10.96 -22.34 -9.95
CA GLN A 228 -9.75 -22.18 -9.13
C GLN A 228 -8.49 -21.95 -9.97
N VAL A 229 -8.31 -22.71 -11.06
CA VAL A 229 -7.18 -22.53 -11.99
C VAL A 229 -7.27 -21.17 -12.69
N THR A 230 -8.45 -20.74 -13.11
CA THR A 230 -8.65 -19.42 -13.72
C THR A 230 -8.24 -18.31 -12.75
N ASN A 231 -8.72 -18.39 -11.50
CA ASN A 231 -8.43 -17.40 -10.47
C ASN A 231 -6.91 -17.35 -10.15
N ALA A 232 -6.25 -18.50 -10.02
CA ALA A 232 -4.82 -18.57 -9.78
C ALA A 232 -3.97 -18.00 -10.93
N LEU A 233 -4.37 -18.24 -12.19
CA LEU A 233 -3.69 -17.72 -13.38
C LEU A 233 -3.90 -16.22 -13.60
N GLU A 234 -4.94 -15.64 -13.00
CA GLU A 234 -5.21 -14.21 -12.96
C GLU A 234 -4.35 -13.52 -11.89
N LEU A 235 -4.36 -14.05 -10.67
CA LEU A 235 -3.53 -13.58 -9.57
C LEU A 235 -3.24 -14.76 -8.62
N PRO A 236 -2.00 -15.02 -8.21
CA PRO A 236 -1.65 -16.14 -7.33
C PRO A 236 -2.01 -15.83 -5.86
N LEU A 237 -2.13 -16.86 -5.03
CA LEU A 237 -2.45 -16.74 -3.60
C LEU A 237 -1.47 -15.85 -2.83
N GLN A 238 -0.18 -15.88 -3.15
CA GLN A 238 0.83 -15.05 -2.47
C GLN A 238 0.60 -13.54 -2.66
N TRP A 239 -0.04 -13.16 -3.77
CA TRP A 239 -0.31 -11.76 -4.12
C TRP A 239 -1.73 -11.32 -3.74
N ARG A 240 -2.55 -12.23 -3.20
CA ARG A 240 -3.94 -11.97 -2.81
C ARG A 240 -4.06 -11.59 -1.35
N ILE A 241 -5.14 -10.87 -1.05
CA ILE A 241 -5.63 -10.66 0.31
C ILE A 241 -6.72 -11.71 0.58
N PRO A 242 -6.50 -12.70 1.47
CA PRO A 242 -7.46 -13.79 1.70
C PRO A 242 -8.87 -13.31 2.06
N ARG A 243 -8.99 -12.19 2.80
CA ARG A 243 -10.29 -11.62 3.19
C ARG A 243 -11.12 -11.14 2.01
N PHE A 244 -10.49 -10.67 0.92
CA PHE A 244 -11.23 -10.19 -0.25
C PHE A 244 -11.83 -11.35 -1.05
N ASP A 245 -11.14 -12.49 -1.07
CA ASP A 245 -11.58 -13.70 -1.74
C ASP A 245 -12.43 -14.61 -0.85
N ALA A 246 -12.55 -14.32 0.45
CA ALA A 246 -13.20 -15.19 1.42
C ALA A 246 -14.64 -15.52 1.03
N ARG A 247 -15.43 -14.55 0.54
CA ARG A 247 -16.81 -14.80 0.10
C ARG A 247 -16.87 -15.76 -1.09
N TRP A 248 -16.06 -15.52 -2.11
CA TRP A 248 -15.95 -16.39 -3.27
C TRP A 248 -15.53 -17.81 -2.85
N TYR A 249 -14.59 -17.91 -1.90
CA TYR A 249 -14.12 -19.20 -1.43
C TYR A 249 -15.12 -19.92 -0.53
N ILE A 250 -15.94 -19.21 0.26
CA ILE A 250 -17.05 -19.80 1.02
C ILE A 250 -18.02 -20.50 0.07
N ASP A 251 -18.39 -19.85 -1.04
CA ASP A 251 -19.28 -20.44 -2.04
C ASP A 251 -18.68 -21.72 -2.66
N LEU A 252 -17.38 -21.68 -2.95
CA LEU A 252 -16.62 -22.82 -3.49
C LEU A 252 -16.53 -23.96 -2.48
N TYR A 253 -16.17 -23.66 -1.23
CA TYR A 253 -16.04 -24.62 -0.14
C TYR A 253 -17.38 -25.28 0.17
N GLN A 254 -18.49 -24.54 0.12
CA GLN A 254 -19.83 -25.11 0.30
C GLN A 254 -20.17 -26.21 -0.71
N ARG A 255 -19.64 -26.14 -1.94
CA ARG A 255 -19.86 -27.16 -2.99
C ARG A 255 -18.85 -28.30 -2.94
N SER A 256 -17.77 -28.15 -2.17
CA SER A 256 -16.72 -29.15 -2.07
C SER A 256 -17.23 -30.45 -1.43
N PRO A 257 -16.83 -31.63 -1.95
CA PRO A 257 -17.09 -32.91 -1.27
C PRO A 257 -16.31 -33.04 0.05
N GLU A 258 -15.23 -32.27 0.22
CA GLU A 258 -14.38 -32.24 1.42
C GLU A 258 -14.88 -31.23 2.49
N MET A 259 -16.07 -30.63 2.27
CA MET A 259 -16.63 -29.60 3.13
C MET A 259 -16.97 -30.11 4.54
N ILE A 260 -16.45 -29.42 5.55
CA ILE A 260 -16.76 -29.65 6.96
C ILE A 260 -17.88 -28.69 7.40
N PRO A 261 -19.06 -29.19 7.82
CA PRO A 261 -20.22 -28.35 8.15
C PRO A 261 -19.93 -27.27 9.21
N ALA A 262 -19.22 -27.63 10.27
CA ALA A 262 -18.86 -26.69 11.34
C ALA A 262 -17.96 -25.55 10.83
N VAL A 263 -16.99 -25.86 9.95
CA VAL A 263 -16.10 -24.87 9.35
C VAL A 263 -16.88 -23.95 8.42
N LEU A 264 -17.79 -24.49 7.60
CA LEU A 264 -18.61 -23.69 6.70
C LEU A 264 -19.54 -22.75 7.48
N GLU A 265 -20.29 -23.25 8.45
CA GLU A 265 -21.19 -22.43 9.26
C GLU A 265 -20.42 -21.33 10.00
N PHE A 266 -19.27 -21.67 10.57
CA PHE A 266 -18.42 -20.72 11.26
C PHE A 266 -17.90 -19.62 10.31
N SER A 267 -17.48 -20.00 9.10
CA SER A 267 -16.97 -19.04 8.11
C SER A 267 -18.01 -17.99 7.72
N LYS A 268 -19.28 -18.38 7.57
CA LYS A 268 -20.37 -17.44 7.24
C LYS A 268 -20.69 -16.50 8.40
N LEU A 269 -20.75 -17.03 9.63
CA LEU A 269 -20.97 -16.24 10.83
C LEU A 269 -19.85 -15.23 11.05
N ASP A 270 -18.60 -15.68 10.99
CA ASP A 270 -17.43 -14.82 11.15
C ASP A 270 -17.37 -13.73 10.08
N PHE A 271 -17.63 -14.09 8.81
CA PHE A 271 -17.69 -13.12 7.72
C PHE A 271 -18.73 -12.03 8.00
N ASN A 272 -19.94 -12.41 8.44
CA ASN A 272 -20.98 -11.44 8.77
C ASN A 272 -20.60 -10.55 9.97
N PHE A 273 -19.90 -11.09 10.97
CA PHE A 273 -19.40 -10.29 12.09
C PHE A 273 -18.30 -9.31 11.67
N MET A 274 -17.39 -9.73 10.80
CA MET A 274 -16.37 -8.84 10.25
C MET A 274 -16.99 -7.78 9.34
N GLN A 275 -18.03 -8.12 8.59
CA GLN A 275 -18.80 -7.16 7.81
C GLN A 275 -19.45 -6.08 8.69
N GLU A 276 -20.08 -6.44 9.82
CA GLU A 276 -20.64 -5.45 10.76
C GLU A 276 -19.55 -4.50 11.29
N PHE A 277 -18.40 -5.05 11.68
CA PHE A 277 -17.25 -4.26 12.09
C PHE A 277 -16.84 -3.26 10.99
N ASN A 278 -16.63 -3.75 9.77
CA ASN A 278 -16.26 -2.92 8.62
C ASN A 278 -17.31 -1.83 8.32
N GLN A 279 -18.60 -2.15 8.41
CA GLN A 279 -19.68 -1.17 8.23
C GLN A 279 -19.60 -0.05 9.27
N LYS A 280 -19.28 -0.37 10.53
CA LYS A 280 -19.15 0.62 11.59
C LYS A 280 -17.96 1.54 11.34
N GLU A 281 -16.78 0.96 11.06
CA GLU A 281 -15.57 1.72 10.77
C GLU A 281 -15.76 2.66 9.56
N LEU A 282 -16.32 2.15 8.46
CA LEU A 282 -16.57 2.96 7.26
C LEU A 282 -17.58 4.09 7.50
N LYS A 283 -18.60 3.88 8.34
CA LYS A 283 -19.53 4.96 8.72
C LYS A 283 -18.85 6.05 9.52
N ASP A 284 -17.95 5.70 10.41
CA ASP A 284 -17.22 6.65 11.24
C ASP A 284 -16.25 7.47 10.37
N LEU A 285 -15.56 6.82 9.44
CA LEU A 285 -14.71 7.44 8.43
C LEU A 285 -15.50 8.33 7.45
N SER A 286 -16.71 7.93 7.04
CA SER A 286 -17.59 8.74 6.20
C SER A 286 -17.99 10.05 6.89
N ARG A 287 -18.28 10.01 8.20
CA ARG A 287 -18.57 11.21 8.99
C ARG A 287 -17.34 12.10 9.14
N TRP A 288 -16.16 11.51 9.34
CA TRP A 288 -14.90 12.25 9.38
C TRP A 288 -14.63 12.98 8.06
N TRP A 289 -14.73 12.28 6.93
CA TRP A 289 -14.47 12.85 5.61
C TRP A 289 -15.46 13.97 5.26
N SER A 290 -16.75 13.73 5.53
CA SER A 290 -17.81 14.72 5.35
C SER A 290 -17.57 15.98 6.20
N LYS A 291 -17.09 15.82 7.44
CA LYS A 291 -16.75 16.95 8.34
C LYS A 291 -15.54 17.74 7.84
N LEU A 292 -14.56 17.07 7.23
CA LEU A 292 -13.39 17.71 6.65
C LEU A 292 -13.76 18.55 5.41
N GLY A 293 -14.77 18.10 4.65
CA GLY A 293 -15.36 18.84 3.53
C GLY A 293 -14.46 18.97 2.31
N MET A 294 -13.36 18.22 2.25
CA MET A 294 -12.38 18.30 1.17
C MET A 294 -12.94 17.80 -0.17
N GLY A 295 -13.73 16.73 -0.19
CA GLY A 295 -14.38 16.23 -1.42
C GLY A 295 -15.24 17.30 -2.13
N GLU A 296 -15.91 18.18 -1.38
CA GLU A 296 -16.69 19.29 -1.96
C GLU A 296 -15.83 20.52 -2.28
N LYS A 297 -14.84 20.83 -1.43
CA LYS A 297 -14.03 22.05 -1.54
C LYS A 297 -12.88 21.94 -2.54
N LEU A 298 -12.46 20.72 -2.86
CA LEU A 298 -11.35 20.41 -3.76
C LEU A 298 -11.86 19.53 -4.92
N PRO A 299 -12.76 20.04 -5.79
CA PRO A 299 -13.41 19.24 -6.82
C PRO A 299 -12.46 18.76 -7.93
N PHE A 300 -11.20 19.20 -7.91
CA PHE A 300 -10.16 18.72 -8.82
C PHE A 300 -9.49 17.42 -8.33
N ALA A 301 -9.61 17.10 -7.04
CA ALA A 301 -9.01 15.92 -6.43
C ALA A 301 -10.01 14.76 -6.40
N ARG A 302 -9.48 13.55 -6.37
CA ARG A 302 -10.22 12.30 -6.18
C ARG A 302 -10.88 12.28 -4.80
N ASP A 303 -12.14 11.86 -4.78
CA ASP A 303 -12.88 11.50 -3.56
C ASP A 303 -13.08 9.99 -3.59
N ARG A 304 -12.26 9.27 -2.82
CA ARG A 304 -12.08 7.80 -2.94
C ARG A 304 -12.09 7.12 -1.58
N LEU A 305 -12.82 7.68 -0.62
CA LEU A 305 -12.86 7.17 0.76
C LEU A 305 -13.11 5.66 0.85
N VAL A 306 -14.03 5.11 0.04
CA VAL A 306 -14.34 3.68 0.03
C VAL A 306 -13.16 2.84 -0.50
N ALA A 307 -12.46 3.31 -1.53
CA ALA A 307 -11.26 2.63 -2.03
C ALA A 307 -10.10 2.75 -1.02
N SER A 308 -9.91 3.92 -0.40
CA SER A 308 -8.95 4.14 0.69
C SER A 308 -9.24 3.25 1.90
N PHE A 309 -10.52 2.98 2.18
CA PHE A 309 -10.94 2.03 3.20
C PHE A 309 -10.58 0.59 2.82
N PHE A 310 -10.78 0.18 1.57
CA PHE A 310 -10.36 -1.16 1.13
C PHE A 310 -8.85 -1.34 1.18
N TRP A 311 -8.08 -0.31 0.87
CA TRP A 311 -6.64 -0.37 1.09
C TRP A 311 -6.30 -0.73 2.53
N SER A 312 -6.88 0.00 3.49
CA SER A 312 -6.65 -0.23 4.91
C SER A 312 -7.19 -1.58 5.36
N LEU A 313 -8.34 -2.02 4.86
CA LEU A 313 -8.91 -3.32 5.15
C LEU A 313 -7.99 -4.47 4.70
N GLY A 314 -7.30 -4.30 3.57
CA GLY A 314 -6.33 -5.28 3.11
C GLY A 314 -5.02 -5.25 3.90
N ILE A 315 -4.58 -4.07 4.35
CA ILE A 315 -3.37 -3.89 5.16
C ILE A 315 -3.56 -4.47 6.57
N CYS A 316 -4.59 -4.01 7.29
CA CYS A 316 -4.81 -4.20 8.72
C CYS A 316 -6.30 -4.43 9.09
N GLY A 317 -7.01 -5.26 8.30
CA GLY A 317 -8.43 -5.54 8.48
C GLY A 317 -8.84 -6.37 9.71
N ASP A 318 -7.91 -6.69 10.60
CA ASP A 318 -8.21 -7.42 11.83
C ASP A 318 -8.79 -6.48 12.90
N ARG A 319 -9.72 -6.98 13.72
CA ARG A 319 -10.37 -6.18 14.77
C ARG A 319 -9.40 -5.60 15.80
N LYS A 320 -8.28 -6.29 16.05
CA LYS A 320 -7.24 -5.83 16.98
C LYS A 320 -6.52 -4.58 16.45
N ASP A 321 -6.57 -4.36 15.14
CA ASP A 321 -5.89 -3.28 14.43
C ASP A 321 -6.86 -2.17 14.00
N ALA A 322 -8.01 -2.02 14.67
CA ALA A 322 -9.04 -1.04 14.31
C ALA A 322 -8.52 0.40 14.22
N TYR A 323 -7.69 0.83 15.18
CA TYR A 323 -7.05 2.16 15.15
C TYR A 323 -6.11 2.29 13.94
N CYS A 324 -5.36 1.23 13.61
CA CYS A 324 -4.51 1.18 12.42
C CYS A 324 -5.34 1.31 11.13
N LEU A 325 -6.47 0.61 11.04
CA LEU A 325 -7.38 0.69 9.90
C LEU A 325 -7.94 2.11 9.72
N GLU A 326 -8.35 2.76 10.80
CA GLU A 326 -8.86 4.13 10.78
C GLU A 326 -7.79 5.09 10.28
N GLN A 327 -6.59 5.05 10.88
CA GLN A 327 -5.50 5.96 10.55
C GLN A 327 -4.96 5.71 9.13
N CYS A 328 -4.84 4.44 8.71
CA CYS A 328 -4.47 4.08 7.34
C CYS A 328 -5.49 4.62 6.32
N THR A 329 -6.79 4.58 6.64
CA THR A 329 -7.80 5.06 5.68
C THR A 329 -7.71 6.58 5.53
N LYS A 330 -7.55 7.29 6.65
CA LYS A 330 -7.38 8.75 6.65
C LYS A 330 -6.13 9.18 5.89
N ILE A 331 -4.99 8.53 6.14
CA ILE A 331 -3.74 8.92 5.47
C ILE A 331 -3.79 8.64 3.97
N ILE A 332 -4.33 7.50 3.54
CA ILE A 332 -4.43 7.15 2.12
C ILE A 332 -5.34 8.14 1.37
N GLU A 333 -6.48 8.51 1.97
CA GLU A 333 -7.37 9.51 1.37
C GLU A 333 -6.69 10.89 1.25
N LEU A 334 -5.99 11.32 2.30
CA LEU A 334 -5.25 12.59 2.29
C LEU A 334 -4.09 12.57 1.28
N ILE A 335 -3.36 11.46 1.17
CA ILE A 335 -2.30 11.27 0.18
C ILE A 335 -2.87 11.43 -1.23
N GLY A 336 -4.02 10.81 -1.53
CA GLY A 336 -4.67 10.94 -2.84
C GLY A 336 -4.99 12.40 -3.20
N VAL A 337 -5.46 13.19 -2.23
CA VAL A 337 -5.67 14.63 -2.46
C VAL A 337 -4.36 15.37 -2.67
N TYR A 338 -3.32 15.08 -1.88
CA TYR A 338 -2.04 15.77 -2.04
C TYR A 338 -1.36 15.40 -3.33
N ASP A 339 -1.46 14.15 -3.78
CA ASP A 339 -1.03 13.70 -5.10
C ASP A 339 -1.65 14.58 -6.20
N ASP A 340 -2.99 14.71 -6.20
CA ASP A 340 -3.74 15.54 -7.16
C ASP A 340 -3.41 17.04 -7.09
N VAL A 341 -2.93 17.52 -5.94
CA VAL A 341 -2.39 18.88 -5.84
C VAL A 341 -1.09 19.00 -6.62
N TYR A 342 -0.19 18.02 -6.56
CA TYR A 342 1.13 18.07 -7.19
C TYR A 342 1.12 17.68 -8.67
N ASP A 343 0.45 16.59 -9.05
CA ASP A 343 0.52 16.03 -10.41
C ASP A 343 -0.51 16.63 -11.37
N VAL A 344 -1.61 17.21 -10.85
CA VAL A 344 -2.72 17.78 -11.62
C VAL A 344 -2.88 19.29 -11.41
N TYR A 345 -3.23 19.74 -10.21
CA TYR A 345 -3.85 21.07 -10.05
C TYR A 345 -2.88 22.23 -9.80
N GLY A 346 -1.85 22.01 -8.98
CA GLY A 346 -0.88 23.02 -8.56
C GLY A 346 -0.02 23.54 -9.71
N THR A 347 0.39 24.80 -9.62
CA THR A 347 1.50 25.31 -10.45
C THR A 347 2.82 25.06 -9.74
N LEU A 348 3.91 24.94 -10.48
CA LEU A 348 5.23 24.70 -9.88
C LEU A 348 5.57 25.71 -8.77
N ASP A 349 5.33 27.01 -8.98
CA ASP A 349 5.57 28.04 -7.95
C ASP A 349 4.75 27.83 -6.67
N GLU A 350 3.49 27.39 -6.81
CA GLU A 350 2.64 27.08 -5.65
C GLU A 350 3.09 25.80 -4.94
N LEU A 351 3.55 24.79 -5.68
CA LEU A 351 4.04 23.54 -5.12
C LEU A 351 5.36 23.72 -4.38
N GLU A 352 6.27 24.55 -4.91
CA GLU A 352 7.50 24.94 -4.21
C GLU A 352 7.17 25.65 -2.90
N LEU A 353 6.24 26.62 -2.94
CA LEU A 353 5.80 27.35 -1.75
C LEU A 353 5.11 26.42 -0.73
N PHE A 354 4.25 25.51 -1.19
CA PHE A 354 3.58 24.54 -0.33
C PHE A 354 4.59 23.60 0.35
N THR A 355 5.53 23.05 -0.42
CA THR A 355 6.60 22.19 0.10
C THR A 355 7.42 22.90 1.17
N ASP A 356 7.84 24.14 0.89
CA ASP A 356 8.64 24.99 1.77
C ASP A 356 7.91 25.36 3.08
N VAL A 357 6.61 25.67 2.99
CA VAL A 357 5.78 25.97 4.17
C VAL A 357 5.56 24.72 5.03
N VAL A 358 5.32 23.55 4.43
CA VAL A 358 5.17 22.29 5.18
C VAL A 358 6.51 21.89 5.82
N GLU A 359 7.64 22.10 5.15
CA GLU A 359 8.97 21.81 5.72
C GLU A 359 9.24 22.62 6.98
N ARG A 360 8.86 23.91 6.97
CA ARG A 360 8.93 24.77 8.16
C ARG A 360 7.89 24.43 9.22
N TRP A 361 6.83 23.71 8.85
CA TRP A 361 5.66 23.42 9.68
C TRP A 361 5.02 24.70 10.25
N ASP A 362 5.02 25.79 9.49
CA ASP A 362 4.60 27.13 9.95
C ASP A 362 3.14 27.44 9.58
N LEU A 363 2.24 27.27 10.55
CA LEU A 363 0.81 27.57 10.40
C LEU A 363 0.54 29.04 10.03
N LYS A 364 1.32 30.00 10.54
CA LYS A 364 1.07 31.42 10.26
C LYS A 364 1.47 31.77 8.83
N ALA A 365 2.62 31.26 8.37
CA ALA A 365 3.05 31.40 6.99
C ALA A 365 2.04 30.75 6.05
N ALA A 366 1.63 29.51 6.33
CA ALA A 366 0.63 28.78 5.56
C ALA A 366 -0.65 29.59 5.34
N MET A 367 -1.23 30.14 6.40
CA MET A 367 -2.51 30.86 6.31
C MET A 367 -2.39 32.21 5.58
N LYS A 368 -1.19 32.76 5.47
CA LYS A 368 -0.93 34.05 4.84
C LYS A 368 -0.48 33.93 3.39
N GLU A 369 0.34 32.93 3.07
CA GLU A 369 1.09 32.84 1.82
C GLU A 369 0.48 31.86 0.82
N LEU A 370 -0.15 30.77 1.29
CA LEU A 370 -0.71 29.76 0.40
C LEU A 370 -2.03 30.21 -0.24
N PRO A 371 -2.39 29.70 -1.42
CA PRO A 371 -3.73 29.83 -1.95
C PRO A 371 -4.75 29.08 -1.08
N ASP A 372 -6.02 29.47 -1.12
CA ASP A 372 -7.04 28.97 -0.18
C ASP A 372 -7.21 27.45 -0.19
N TYR A 373 -7.08 26.80 -1.35
CA TYR A 373 -7.15 25.35 -1.45
C TYR A 373 -5.98 24.64 -0.75
N MET A 374 -4.76 25.20 -0.85
CA MET A 374 -3.58 24.68 -0.15
C MET A 374 -3.60 25.00 1.35
N LYS A 375 -4.26 26.09 1.77
CA LYS A 375 -4.50 26.33 3.21
C LYS A 375 -5.32 25.20 3.81
N LEU A 376 -6.35 24.74 3.09
CA LEU A 376 -7.16 23.61 3.50
C LEU A 376 -6.30 22.34 3.58
N CYS A 377 -5.52 22.03 2.54
CA CYS A 377 -4.59 20.88 2.56
C CYS A 377 -3.61 20.94 3.73
N PHE A 378 -2.96 22.08 3.96
CA PHE A 378 -2.03 22.27 5.07
C PHE A 378 -2.72 22.06 6.42
N LEU A 379 -3.90 22.66 6.63
CA LEU A 379 -4.63 22.53 7.90
C LEU A 379 -5.09 21.10 8.14
N SER A 380 -5.55 20.39 7.10
CA SER A 380 -5.93 18.99 7.20
C SER A 380 -4.75 18.11 7.60
N LEU A 381 -3.59 18.28 6.95
CA LEU A 381 -2.35 17.61 7.32
C LEU A 381 -1.92 17.93 8.75
N TYR A 382 -1.90 19.22 9.09
CA TYR A 382 -1.51 19.71 10.40
C TYR A 382 -2.39 19.11 11.49
N ASN A 383 -3.71 19.13 11.33
CA ASN A 383 -4.64 18.57 12.30
C ASN A 383 -4.49 17.06 12.42
N PHE A 384 -4.44 16.33 11.30
CA PHE A 384 -4.25 14.89 11.29
C PHE A 384 -3.00 14.47 12.07
N VAL A 385 -1.84 15.05 11.75
CA VAL A 385 -0.57 14.72 12.42
C VAL A 385 -0.62 15.04 13.92
N ASN A 386 -1.23 16.16 14.33
CA ASN A 386 -1.34 16.51 15.75
C ASN A 386 -2.34 15.62 16.48
N GLU A 387 -3.46 15.24 15.86
CA GLU A 387 -4.45 14.32 16.42
C GLU A 387 -3.83 12.93 16.64
N THR A 388 -3.21 12.35 15.61
CA THR A 388 -2.53 11.04 15.73
C THR A 388 -1.41 11.07 16.77
N SER A 389 -0.64 12.18 16.84
CA SER A 389 0.40 12.36 17.86
C SER A 389 -0.19 12.43 19.27
N TYR A 390 -1.33 13.12 19.44
CA TYR A 390 -2.01 13.25 20.71
C TYR A 390 -2.55 11.91 21.20
N ASP A 391 -3.18 11.13 20.31
CA ASP A 391 -3.72 9.81 20.62
C ASP A 391 -2.60 8.85 21.08
N ILE A 392 -1.48 8.81 20.35
CA ILE A 392 -0.33 7.97 20.71
C ILE A 392 0.33 8.42 22.01
N LEU A 393 0.47 9.74 22.23
CA LEU A 393 1.02 10.27 23.47
C LEU A 393 0.11 9.93 24.66
N LEU A 394 -1.21 9.99 24.48
CA LEU A 394 -2.18 9.66 25.51
C LEU A 394 -2.15 8.18 25.89
N GLU A 395 -2.08 7.28 24.91
CA GLU A 395 -2.15 5.84 25.13
C GLU A 395 -0.80 5.22 25.52
N GLN A 396 0.29 5.65 24.88
CA GLN A 396 1.61 5.02 25.00
C GLN A 396 2.67 5.90 25.64
N ASN A 397 2.38 7.20 25.87
CA ASN A 397 3.33 8.17 26.41
C ASN A 397 4.62 8.31 25.55
N ILE A 398 4.46 8.24 24.22
CA ILE A 398 5.53 8.40 23.22
C ILE A 398 5.21 9.62 22.35
N ASP A 399 6.19 10.49 22.13
CA ASP A 399 6.06 11.64 21.22
C ASP A 399 6.55 11.27 19.82
N VAL A 400 5.60 11.12 18.90
CA VAL A 400 5.84 10.81 17.48
C VAL A 400 5.70 12.02 16.56
N LEU A 401 5.45 13.22 17.10
CA LEU A 401 5.12 14.41 16.30
C LEU A 401 6.24 14.78 15.32
N GLN A 402 7.49 14.77 15.80
CA GLN A 402 8.64 15.10 14.96
C GLN A 402 8.92 14.03 13.89
N HIS A 403 8.70 12.77 14.23
CA HIS A 403 8.81 11.65 13.29
C HIS A 403 7.82 11.79 12.14
N GLN A 404 6.54 12.00 12.45
CA GLN A 404 5.49 12.18 11.46
C GLN A 404 5.78 13.35 10.52
N ARG A 405 6.19 14.51 11.05
CA ARG A 405 6.57 15.68 10.23
C ARG A 405 7.69 15.35 9.25
N LYS A 406 8.72 14.63 9.73
CA LYS A 406 9.84 14.20 8.89
C LYS A 406 9.37 13.24 7.80
N TRP A 407 8.50 12.28 8.12
CA TRP A 407 7.98 11.32 7.15
C TRP A 407 7.17 11.99 6.04
N TRP A 408 6.24 12.87 6.38
CA TRP A 408 5.47 13.63 5.37
C TRP A 408 6.38 14.44 4.44
N MET A 409 7.45 15.01 4.96
CA MET A 409 8.40 15.76 4.14
C MET A 409 9.30 14.87 3.29
N ASP A 410 10.06 13.98 3.92
CA ASP A 410 11.17 13.26 3.29
C ASP A 410 10.70 12.02 2.49
N LEU A 411 9.57 11.43 2.88
CA LEU A 411 9.00 10.23 2.27
C LEU A 411 7.78 10.51 1.38
N LEU A 412 7.38 11.77 1.21
CA LEU A 412 6.29 12.12 0.29
C LEU A 412 6.52 13.44 -0.45
N LEU A 413 6.41 14.58 0.23
CA LEU A 413 6.34 15.88 -0.45
C LEU A 413 7.63 16.24 -1.22
N LYS A 414 8.81 15.89 -0.68
CA LYS A 414 10.09 16.06 -1.39
C LYS A 414 10.21 15.17 -2.64
N ARG A 415 9.44 14.10 -2.73
CA ARG A 415 9.40 13.20 -3.89
C ARG A 415 8.40 13.69 -4.93
N TYR A 416 7.23 14.16 -4.49
CA TYR A 416 6.24 14.81 -5.36
C TYR A 416 6.79 16.07 -6.03
N ILE A 417 7.52 16.93 -5.31
CA ILE A 417 8.09 18.13 -5.95
C ILE A 417 9.15 17.79 -7.00
N VAL A 418 9.85 16.66 -6.87
CA VAL A 418 10.80 16.19 -7.90
C VAL A 418 10.07 15.79 -9.18
N GLU A 419 8.99 15.02 -9.07
CA GLU A 419 8.16 14.62 -10.21
C GLU A 419 7.46 15.83 -10.86
N ALA A 420 6.94 16.76 -10.05
CA ALA A 420 6.38 18.01 -10.54
C ALA A 420 7.42 18.84 -11.32
N ARG A 421 8.67 18.92 -10.84
CA ARG A 421 9.76 19.58 -11.57
C ARG A 421 10.10 18.86 -12.88
N TRP A 422 10.09 17.53 -12.90
CA TRP A 422 10.30 16.76 -14.12
C TRP A 422 9.21 17.04 -15.16
N TYR A 423 7.94 16.97 -14.75
CA TYR A 423 6.80 17.27 -15.60
C TYR A 423 6.84 18.70 -16.15
N HIS A 424 6.94 19.70 -15.28
CA HIS A 424 6.92 21.11 -15.69
C HIS A 424 8.18 21.51 -16.48
N GLY A 425 9.31 20.85 -16.24
CA GLY A 425 10.56 21.05 -16.99
C GLY A 425 10.62 20.29 -18.32
N GLY A 426 9.66 19.40 -18.61
CA GLY A 426 9.71 18.51 -19.77
C GLY A 426 10.87 17.52 -19.73
N TYR A 427 11.36 17.18 -18.54
CA TYR A 427 12.42 16.21 -18.35
C TYR A 427 11.84 14.79 -18.35
N GLN A 428 12.49 13.91 -19.10
CA GLN A 428 12.17 12.49 -19.13
C GLN A 428 13.21 11.73 -18.31
N PRO A 429 12.85 11.18 -17.14
CA PRO A 429 13.78 10.38 -16.35
C PRO A 429 14.13 9.07 -17.06
N THR A 430 15.29 8.51 -16.70
CA THR A 430 15.59 7.10 -17.01
C THR A 430 14.73 6.18 -16.14
N LEU A 431 14.54 4.93 -16.53
CA LEU A 431 13.80 3.94 -15.74
C LEU A 431 14.36 3.82 -14.31
N GLU A 432 15.68 3.78 -14.18
CA GLU A 432 16.36 3.69 -12.88
C GLU A 432 16.16 4.96 -12.04
N GLU A 433 16.22 6.13 -12.66
CA GLU A 433 15.98 7.41 -11.98
C GLU A 433 14.52 7.53 -11.51
N HIS A 434 13.57 7.16 -12.38
CA HIS A 434 12.15 7.10 -12.06
C HIS A 434 11.92 6.17 -10.89
N LEU A 435 12.40 4.93 -10.95
CA LEU A 435 12.16 3.96 -9.87
C LEU A 435 12.72 4.44 -8.52
N ARG A 436 13.91 5.05 -8.49
CA ARG A 436 14.52 5.56 -7.25
C ARG A 436 13.71 6.64 -6.54
N ASN A 437 12.99 7.48 -7.28
CA ASN A 437 12.06 8.44 -6.69
C ASN A 437 10.68 7.79 -6.47
N GLY A 438 10.24 7.06 -7.48
CA GLY A 438 8.93 6.44 -7.65
C GLY A 438 8.51 5.56 -6.50
N PHE A 439 9.38 4.68 -6.00
CA PHE A 439 9.00 3.78 -4.91
C PHE A 439 8.72 4.51 -3.59
N VAL A 440 9.24 5.73 -3.44
CA VAL A 440 8.96 6.60 -2.29
C VAL A 440 7.77 7.51 -2.59
N SER A 441 7.70 8.11 -3.78
CA SER A 441 6.56 8.96 -4.18
C SER A 441 5.24 8.19 -4.24
N SER A 442 5.23 6.88 -4.44
CA SER A 442 4.00 6.06 -4.38
C SER A 442 3.36 6.04 -2.98
N ALA A 443 3.99 6.66 -1.99
CA ALA A 443 3.57 6.73 -0.59
C ALA A 443 3.61 5.40 0.18
N GLY A 444 4.12 4.32 -0.43
CA GLY A 444 4.31 3.03 0.24
C GLY A 444 5.03 3.13 1.60
N PRO A 445 6.21 3.78 1.66
CA PRO A 445 6.96 3.94 2.91
C PRO A 445 6.20 4.66 4.03
N ILE A 446 5.55 5.78 3.72
CA ILE A 446 4.83 6.54 4.74
C ILE A 446 3.60 5.78 5.23
N VAL A 447 2.84 5.13 4.34
CA VAL A 447 1.70 4.29 4.74
C VAL A 447 2.18 3.14 5.63
N GLY A 448 3.26 2.43 5.26
CA GLY A 448 3.80 1.35 6.08
C GLY A 448 4.27 1.79 7.47
N LEU A 449 4.88 2.97 7.58
CA LEU A 449 5.27 3.55 8.87
C LEU A 449 4.05 3.89 9.72
N TYR A 450 3.00 4.47 9.13
CA TYR A 450 1.75 4.69 9.84
C TYR A 450 1.09 3.38 10.24
N SER A 451 1.09 2.36 9.38
CA SER A 451 0.55 1.05 9.71
C SER A 451 1.25 0.44 10.93
N TYR A 452 2.59 0.48 10.97
CA TYR A 452 3.35 0.04 12.14
C TYR A 452 3.05 0.89 13.38
N MET A 453 3.17 2.22 13.27
CA MET A 453 3.03 3.15 14.38
C MET A 453 1.65 3.03 15.05
N THR A 454 0.61 2.69 14.29
CA THR A 454 -0.77 2.64 14.78
C THR A 454 -1.27 1.24 15.10
N SER A 455 -0.51 0.18 14.78
CA SER A 455 -0.79 -1.19 15.23
C SER A 455 0.08 -1.62 16.42
N ALA A 456 1.28 -1.04 16.56
CA ALA A 456 2.22 -1.42 17.59
C ALA A 456 1.84 -0.89 18.97
N ASN A 457 1.90 -1.77 19.97
CA ASN A 457 1.76 -1.42 21.38
C ASN A 457 2.66 -2.34 22.25
N PRO A 458 3.82 -1.87 22.74
CA PRO A 458 4.37 -0.52 22.58
C PRO A 458 5.02 -0.29 21.20
N ILE A 459 4.98 0.96 20.72
CA ILE A 459 5.81 1.43 19.61
C ILE A 459 7.30 1.39 20.03
N GLN A 460 8.15 0.92 19.12
CA GLN A 460 9.59 0.84 19.31
C GLN A 460 10.30 1.75 18.30
N GLU A 461 11.20 2.59 18.81
CA GLU A 461 11.91 3.59 18.00
C GLU A 461 12.87 2.95 16.99
N ASP A 462 13.55 1.87 17.37
CA ASP A 462 14.45 1.11 16.48
C ASP A 462 13.71 0.48 15.29
N VAL A 463 12.46 0.06 15.47
CA VAL A 463 11.61 -0.41 14.36
C VAL A 463 11.23 0.73 13.43
N MET A 464 10.86 1.91 13.95
CA MET A 464 10.57 3.07 13.11
C MET A 464 11.81 3.50 12.31
N GLU A 465 12.97 3.60 12.96
CA GLU A 465 14.24 3.91 12.31
C GLU A 465 14.56 2.87 11.23
N PHE A 466 14.43 1.58 11.55
CA PHE A 466 14.69 0.51 10.60
C PHE A 466 13.81 0.61 9.35
N VAL A 467 12.51 0.90 9.48
CA VAL A 467 11.63 1.05 8.31
C VAL A 467 11.97 2.31 7.50
N VAL A 468 12.34 3.41 8.17
CA VAL A 468 12.75 4.68 7.51
C VAL A 468 14.04 4.52 6.71
N GLU A 469 14.96 3.67 7.14
CA GLU A 469 16.22 3.39 6.41
C GLU A 469 16.00 2.54 5.15
N LEU A 470 14.76 2.09 4.88
CA LEU A 470 14.37 1.35 3.68
C LEU A 470 15.27 0.13 3.39
N PRO A 471 15.42 -0.80 4.34
CA PRO A 471 16.19 -2.03 4.16
C PRO A 471 15.58 -2.87 3.03
N ASP A 472 16.33 -3.85 2.55
CA ASP A 472 15.98 -4.58 1.33
C ASP A 472 14.54 -5.10 1.30
N ILE A 473 14.02 -5.67 2.40
CA ILE A 473 12.62 -6.15 2.44
C ILE A 473 11.61 -5.01 2.21
N VAL A 474 11.84 -3.84 2.79
CA VAL A 474 10.98 -2.65 2.71
C VAL A 474 11.11 -2.02 1.32
N ARG A 475 12.34 -1.79 0.87
CA ARG A 475 12.63 -1.23 -0.46
C ARG A 475 12.04 -2.10 -1.57
N LEU A 476 12.27 -3.42 -1.53
CA LEU A 476 11.77 -4.35 -2.54
C LEU A 476 10.24 -4.41 -2.54
N ALA A 477 9.60 -4.41 -1.36
CA ALA A 477 8.15 -4.35 -1.26
C ALA A 477 7.58 -3.12 -1.97
N TYR A 478 8.15 -1.94 -1.71
CA TYR A 478 7.64 -0.70 -2.32
C TYR A 478 8.05 -0.48 -3.77
N GLU A 479 9.16 -1.07 -4.21
CA GLU A 479 9.46 -1.19 -5.64
C GLU A 479 8.40 -2.05 -6.35
N ILE A 480 7.96 -3.16 -5.76
CA ILE A 480 6.84 -3.96 -6.31
C ILE A 480 5.56 -3.13 -6.31
N PHE A 481 5.27 -2.40 -5.24
CA PHE A 481 4.09 -1.54 -5.18
C PHE A 481 4.09 -0.50 -6.31
N ARG A 482 5.18 0.27 -6.49
CA ARG A 482 5.31 1.23 -7.59
C ARG A 482 5.18 0.56 -8.96
N LEU A 483 5.75 -0.63 -9.14
CA LEU A 483 5.57 -1.39 -10.39
C LEU A 483 4.11 -1.79 -10.64
N SER A 484 3.38 -2.19 -9.60
CA SER A 484 1.96 -2.56 -9.71
C SER A 484 1.10 -1.34 -10.04
N ASP A 485 1.36 -0.21 -9.39
CA ASP A 485 0.71 1.08 -9.64
C ASP A 485 0.94 1.53 -11.09
N ASP A 486 2.20 1.69 -11.51
CA ASP A 486 2.54 2.11 -12.87
C ASP A 486 2.04 1.13 -13.95
N TYR A 487 1.86 -0.15 -13.60
CA TYR A 487 1.21 -1.13 -14.46
C TYR A 487 -0.28 -0.80 -14.63
N GLY A 488 -1.03 -0.54 -13.57
CA GLY A 488 -2.45 -0.20 -13.67
C GLY A 488 -2.71 1.19 -14.25
N THR A 489 -1.95 2.20 -13.83
CA THR A 489 -2.31 3.61 -14.02
C THR A 489 -1.59 4.28 -15.19
N GLY A 490 -0.42 3.75 -15.60
CA GLY A 490 0.49 4.45 -16.50
C GLY A 490 -0.17 4.92 -17.82
N SER A 491 -1.02 4.09 -18.41
CA SER A 491 -1.70 4.43 -19.67
C SER A 491 -2.75 5.53 -19.52
N ALA A 492 -3.36 5.69 -18.33
CA ALA A 492 -4.30 6.77 -18.02
C ALA A 492 -3.57 8.07 -17.68
N GLU A 493 -2.52 7.99 -16.85
CA GLU A 493 -1.66 9.11 -16.45
C GLU A 493 -1.01 9.80 -17.65
N SER A 494 -0.44 9.01 -18.55
CA SER A 494 0.16 9.50 -19.79
C SER A 494 -0.83 10.29 -20.67
N LYS A 495 -2.11 9.88 -20.72
CA LYS A 495 -3.15 10.58 -21.49
C LYS A 495 -3.58 11.90 -20.85
N ARG A 496 -3.65 11.98 -19.52
CA ARG A 496 -4.03 13.21 -18.79
C ARG A 496 -2.87 14.19 -18.64
N GLY A 497 -1.64 13.71 -18.85
CA GLY A 497 -0.42 14.50 -18.82
C GLY A 497 0.21 14.46 -17.43
N ASP A 498 1.15 13.54 -17.28
CA ASP A 498 1.94 13.29 -16.07
C ASP A 498 3.38 12.90 -16.45
N VAL A 499 4.26 12.72 -15.46
CA VAL A 499 5.62 12.22 -15.66
C VAL A 499 5.60 10.80 -16.27
N PRO A 500 6.58 10.42 -17.13
CA PRO A 500 6.63 9.08 -17.66
C PRO A 500 6.74 8.01 -16.56
N SER A 501 5.72 7.14 -16.45
CA SER A 501 5.73 6.00 -15.53
C SER A 501 6.78 4.94 -15.91
N THR A 502 6.99 3.92 -15.07
CA THR A 502 7.89 2.78 -15.35
C THR A 502 7.59 2.16 -16.71
N LEU A 503 6.31 1.98 -17.03
CA LEU A 503 5.85 1.45 -18.32
C LEU A 503 6.42 2.28 -19.49
N HIS A 504 6.30 3.61 -19.40
CA HIS A 504 6.72 4.53 -20.44
C HIS A 504 8.24 4.69 -20.51
N CYS A 505 8.92 4.76 -19.36
CA CYS A 505 10.38 4.79 -19.30
C CYS A 505 10.98 3.55 -19.98
N TYR A 506 10.47 2.35 -19.67
CA TYR A 506 10.96 1.12 -20.27
C TYR A 506 10.69 1.04 -21.78
N MET A 507 9.48 1.43 -22.21
CA MET A 507 9.15 1.51 -23.65
C MET A 507 10.07 2.47 -24.40
N SER A 508 10.38 3.62 -23.81
CA SER A 508 11.25 4.62 -24.41
C SER A 508 12.71 4.16 -24.51
N GLU A 509 13.24 3.47 -23.49
CA GLU A 509 14.62 3.00 -23.48
C GLU A 509 14.86 1.81 -24.40
N THR A 510 13.86 0.93 -24.57
CA THR A 510 14.01 -0.34 -25.29
C THR A 510 13.32 -0.38 -26.66
N GLY A 511 12.43 0.57 -26.95
CA GLY A 511 11.67 0.63 -28.20
C GLY A 511 10.62 -0.47 -28.35
N VAL A 512 10.18 -1.10 -27.26
CA VAL A 512 9.18 -2.19 -27.28
C VAL A 512 7.75 -1.66 -27.19
N THR A 513 6.79 -2.52 -27.54
CA THR A 513 5.35 -2.24 -27.39
C THR A 513 4.91 -2.29 -25.92
N GLU A 514 3.80 -1.63 -25.60
CA GLU A 514 3.18 -1.66 -24.26
C GLU A 514 2.92 -3.09 -23.75
N GLU A 515 2.43 -4.01 -24.58
CA GLU A 515 2.19 -5.41 -24.19
C GLU A 515 3.47 -6.11 -23.70
N VAL A 516 4.59 -5.90 -24.42
CA VAL A 516 5.91 -6.44 -24.06
C VAL A 516 6.42 -5.79 -22.77
N ALA A 517 6.22 -4.49 -22.60
CA ALA A 517 6.59 -3.76 -21.40
C ALA A 517 5.79 -4.23 -20.17
N ARG A 518 4.47 -4.40 -20.30
CA ARG A 518 3.58 -4.94 -19.25
C ARG A 518 3.99 -6.35 -18.83
N LYS A 519 4.32 -7.21 -19.80
CA LYS A 519 4.85 -8.55 -19.51
C LYS A 519 6.18 -8.49 -18.76
N HIS A 520 7.08 -7.59 -19.16
CA HIS A 520 8.35 -7.38 -18.47
C HIS A 520 8.14 -6.93 -17.01
N MET A 521 7.20 -6.01 -16.76
CA MET A 521 6.87 -5.54 -15.41
C MET A 521 6.34 -6.68 -14.53
N MET A 522 5.44 -7.52 -15.04
CA MET A 522 4.96 -8.72 -14.32
C MET A 522 6.09 -9.68 -13.96
N ASP A 523 6.99 -9.96 -14.91
CA ASP A 523 8.17 -10.79 -14.66
C ASP A 523 9.13 -10.14 -13.63
N LEU A 524 9.29 -8.82 -13.66
CA LEU A 524 10.11 -8.07 -12.72
C LEU A 524 9.51 -8.10 -11.30
N MET A 525 8.20 -7.92 -11.16
CA MET A 525 7.49 -8.04 -9.87
C MET A 525 7.66 -9.44 -9.28
N ARG A 526 7.54 -10.50 -10.09
CA ARG A 526 7.78 -11.88 -9.65
C ARG A 526 9.21 -12.12 -9.15
N LYS A 527 10.21 -11.58 -9.85
CA LYS A 527 11.62 -11.67 -9.42
C LYS A 527 11.85 -10.92 -8.11
N LYS A 528 11.29 -9.71 -7.96
CA LYS A 528 11.38 -8.94 -6.71
C LYS A 528 10.67 -9.64 -5.56
N TRP A 529 9.52 -10.28 -5.78
CA TRP A 529 8.87 -11.12 -4.77
C TRP A 529 9.76 -12.28 -4.32
N ALA A 530 10.53 -12.91 -5.21
CA ALA A 530 11.50 -13.94 -4.83
C ALA A 530 12.65 -13.37 -3.98
N GLN A 531 13.06 -12.13 -4.20
CA GLN A 531 14.02 -11.42 -3.35
C GLN A 531 13.41 -11.07 -1.98
N VAL A 532 12.17 -10.59 -1.93
CA VAL A 532 11.43 -10.37 -0.67
C VAL A 532 11.33 -11.67 0.13
N ASN A 533 10.95 -12.77 -0.52
CA ASN A 533 10.86 -14.08 0.12
C ASN A 533 12.22 -14.51 0.70
N LYS A 534 13.33 -14.22 0.01
CA LYS A 534 14.68 -14.49 0.51
C LYS A 534 15.00 -13.68 1.77
N CYS A 535 14.63 -12.39 1.80
CA CYS A 535 14.81 -11.54 2.97
C CYS A 535 14.11 -12.13 4.21
N ARG A 536 12.92 -12.73 4.06
CA ARG A 536 12.17 -13.36 5.16
C ARG A 536 12.91 -14.51 5.85
N PHE A 537 13.91 -15.10 5.21
CA PHE A 537 14.76 -16.16 5.78
C PHE A 537 16.19 -15.66 6.12
N SER A 538 16.49 -14.40 5.83
CA SER A 538 17.72 -13.74 6.24
C SER A 538 17.57 -13.18 7.66
N GLY A 539 18.66 -13.11 8.43
CA GLY A 539 18.65 -12.43 9.73
C GLY A 539 18.40 -10.92 9.64
N ASP A 540 18.35 -10.38 8.42
CA ASP A 540 18.31 -8.95 8.11
C ASP A 540 16.93 -8.32 8.32
N ILE A 541 15.90 -9.09 8.73
CA ILE A 541 14.57 -8.55 9.04
C ILE A 541 14.43 -8.06 10.49
N SER A 542 15.38 -8.34 11.37
CA SER A 542 15.39 -7.78 12.73
C SER A 542 15.54 -6.25 12.64
N PRO A 543 14.70 -5.45 13.33
CA PRO A 543 13.84 -5.78 14.47
C PRO A 543 12.35 -6.08 14.14
N LEU A 544 11.97 -6.29 12.88
CA LEU A 544 10.57 -6.48 12.49
C LEU A 544 9.98 -7.78 13.06
N SER A 545 8.78 -7.68 13.65
CA SER A 545 7.96 -8.85 13.95
C SER A 545 7.24 -9.35 12.69
N TRP A 546 6.79 -10.61 12.69
CA TRP A 546 6.01 -11.17 11.58
C TRP A 546 4.76 -10.37 11.24
N HIS A 547 4.08 -9.86 12.27
CA HIS A 547 2.91 -9.00 12.07
C HIS A 547 3.28 -7.71 11.31
N VAL A 548 4.41 -7.08 11.64
CA VAL A 548 4.87 -5.88 10.92
C VAL A 548 5.26 -6.22 9.48
N VAL A 549 5.95 -7.35 9.26
CA VAL A 549 6.26 -7.81 7.90
C VAL A 549 4.98 -8.02 7.09
N ASP A 550 3.94 -8.61 7.67
CA ASP A 550 2.66 -8.81 6.99
C ASP A 550 1.95 -7.49 6.68
N LEU A 551 1.96 -6.49 7.57
CA LEU A 551 1.40 -5.16 7.28
C LEU A 551 2.08 -4.53 6.05
N LEU A 552 3.41 -4.56 6.00
CA LEU A 552 4.19 -3.99 4.90
C LEU A 552 3.93 -4.72 3.57
N LEU A 553 3.84 -6.05 3.59
CA LEU A 553 3.59 -6.86 2.39
C LEU A 553 2.12 -6.87 1.97
N ASN A 554 1.19 -6.70 2.90
CA ASN A 554 -0.24 -6.60 2.59
C ASN A 554 -0.54 -5.35 1.78
N LEU A 555 0.16 -4.23 2.01
CA LEU A 555 0.09 -3.07 1.13
C LEU A 555 0.40 -3.47 -0.33
N VAL A 556 1.46 -4.25 -0.54
CA VAL A 556 1.81 -4.74 -1.89
C VAL A 556 0.73 -5.66 -2.45
N ARG A 557 0.17 -6.57 -1.64
CA ARG A 557 -0.92 -7.47 -2.08
C ARG A 557 -2.19 -6.71 -2.47
N VAL A 558 -2.54 -5.65 -1.75
CA VAL A 558 -3.64 -4.77 -2.14
C VAL A 558 -3.35 -4.10 -3.48
N SER A 559 -2.11 -3.65 -3.72
CA SER A 559 -1.74 -3.05 -5.00
C SER A 559 -1.92 -4.01 -6.18
N HIS A 560 -1.66 -5.30 -5.98
CA HIS A 560 -1.94 -6.33 -6.97
C HIS A 560 -3.44 -6.45 -7.19
N TRP A 561 -4.23 -6.58 -6.13
CA TRP A 561 -5.69 -6.66 -6.25
C TRP A 561 -6.28 -5.47 -7.03
N LEU A 562 -5.76 -4.26 -6.81
CA LEU A 562 -6.32 -3.06 -7.40
C LEU A 562 -5.91 -2.82 -8.86
N TYR A 563 -4.67 -3.17 -9.21
CA TYR A 563 -4.07 -2.77 -10.50
C TYR A 563 -3.82 -3.95 -11.47
N ASN A 564 -4.05 -5.20 -11.04
CA ASN A 564 -3.74 -6.39 -11.86
C ASN A 564 -4.53 -6.45 -13.19
N ALA A 565 -5.71 -5.81 -13.26
CA ALA A 565 -6.48 -5.71 -14.50
C ALA A 565 -5.77 -4.88 -15.59
N GLY A 566 -4.73 -4.12 -15.23
CA GLY A 566 -4.03 -3.21 -16.14
C GLY A 566 -4.71 -1.86 -16.31
N ASP A 567 -5.67 -1.56 -15.43
CA ASP A 567 -6.43 -0.32 -15.34
C ASP A 567 -6.30 0.28 -13.93
N ASP A 568 -6.63 1.57 -13.81
CA ASP A 568 -6.60 2.32 -12.55
C ASP A 568 -7.80 1.97 -11.65
N GLY A 569 -7.64 0.98 -10.77
CA GLY A 569 -8.68 0.59 -9.81
C GLY A 569 -8.88 1.57 -8.64
N PHE A 570 -8.00 2.56 -8.46
CA PHE A 570 -8.09 3.55 -7.37
C PHE A 570 -8.74 4.85 -7.82
N GLY A 571 -8.14 5.50 -8.82
CA GLY A 571 -8.52 6.83 -9.28
C GLY A 571 -9.72 6.82 -10.21
N ALA A 572 -9.82 5.84 -11.11
CA ALA A 572 -11.04 5.59 -11.86
C ALA A 572 -12.04 4.88 -10.94
N GLU A 573 -13.21 5.48 -10.76
CA GLU A 573 -14.29 4.78 -10.07
C GLU A 573 -14.76 3.60 -10.93
N ASP A 574 -14.35 2.41 -10.49
CA ASP A 574 -14.46 1.17 -11.24
C ASP A 574 -15.36 0.14 -10.53
N VAL A 575 -15.78 -0.84 -11.32
CA VAL A 575 -16.53 -2.04 -10.95
C VAL A 575 -15.82 -2.85 -9.85
N VAL A 576 -14.49 -2.81 -9.76
CA VAL A 576 -13.73 -3.53 -8.72
C VAL A 576 -14.08 -3.01 -7.32
N ALA A 577 -14.08 -1.69 -7.11
CA ALA A 577 -14.48 -1.11 -5.83
C ALA A 577 -15.97 -1.35 -5.54
N GLU A 578 -16.84 -1.28 -6.55
CA GLU A 578 -18.27 -1.55 -6.41
C GLU A 578 -18.56 -2.99 -6.00
N SER A 579 -18.09 -3.96 -6.78
CA SER A 579 -18.30 -5.37 -6.51
C SER A 579 -17.74 -5.78 -5.14
N THR A 580 -16.57 -5.26 -4.77
CA THR A 580 -15.97 -5.49 -3.45
C THR A 580 -16.75 -4.82 -2.31
N LEU A 581 -17.23 -3.60 -2.50
CA LEU A 581 -18.10 -2.94 -1.52
C LEU A 581 -19.36 -3.75 -1.25
N PHE A 582 -20.06 -4.14 -2.31
CA PHE A 582 -21.28 -4.91 -2.16
C PHE A 582 -21.01 -6.31 -1.59
N SER A 583 -19.89 -6.92 -1.94
CA SER A 583 -19.50 -8.24 -1.47
C SER A 583 -19.07 -8.26 0.00
N LEU A 584 -18.16 -7.35 0.41
CA LEU A 584 -17.51 -7.39 1.72
C LEU A 584 -18.24 -6.56 2.77
N VAL A 585 -18.91 -5.48 2.38
CA VAL A 585 -19.44 -4.49 3.34
C VAL A 585 -20.96 -4.43 3.31
N VAL A 586 -21.62 -4.46 2.14
CA VAL A 586 -23.07 -4.21 2.06
C VAL A 586 -23.90 -5.47 2.23
N ASN A 587 -23.62 -6.52 1.46
CA ASN A 587 -24.49 -7.70 1.41
C ASN A 587 -23.97 -8.77 2.37
N PRO A 588 -24.70 -9.14 3.43
CA PRO A 588 -24.30 -10.26 4.27
C PRO A 588 -24.41 -11.60 3.53
N ILE A 589 -23.75 -12.62 4.07
CA ILE A 589 -23.91 -14.00 3.63
C ILE A 589 -25.14 -14.59 4.35
N PRO A 590 -26.11 -15.14 3.61
CA PRO A 590 -27.24 -15.85 4.23
C PRO A 590 -26.75 -17.06 5.02
N LEU A 591 -27.23 -17.17 6.26
CA LEU A 591 -26.95 -18.28 7.18
C LEU A 591 -27.89 -19.47 6.97
#